data_AF-J0PX27-F1
#
_entry.id   AF-J0PX27-F1
#
_cell.length_a   1.000
_cell.length_b   1.000
_cell.length_c   1.000
_cell.angle_alpha   90.00
_cell.angle_beta   90.00
_cell.angle_gamma   90.00
#
_symmetry.space_group_name_H-M   'P 1'
#
loop_
_entity.id
_entity.type
_entity.pdbx_description
1 polymer ?
#
loop_
_entity_poly.entity_id
_entity_poly.type
_entity_poly.pdbx_seq_one_letter_code
_entity_poly.pdbx_strand_id
1 'polypeptide(L)'
;EQNRAVMERDAAVKEQNRAVMERDAAVKEQNRAIMERDTAVKEQNRAVIERDTAVKEQNRAVIERDTAVKEQNRAVMERDAAIEEKSRVIKEHNREIEDYNNTLKAHNETIKKRDIVIKELEQKIDECNESFERKDGIIASLKADIQSRDAEIEKLNQRNHEDKEELKMRGELIQIINAEVQSRVEEIERLKQELKDNVVAVDPTKKYEFTGEIKEYKHSGEKGGCTHILHRIRALKDFGIIKKGDLGGWIAKERNLSHDGDCWVGGDAMVFSDAQVYSNAQVYDKAQAYGKVIIGGNAKVYGNAHVYENAEIWGSSQVYEDAKVYGYATVTNKAQVHGNAQVYDEALICGTGKVYENATVRGDTRVTTESIGGGTLVHSGEMSFSNKTSSSEKKGK
;
A
#
# COMPACT_ATOMS: atom_id res chain seq x y z
N GLU A 1 -201.43 110.50 -8.26
CA GLU A 1 -199.97 110.77 -8.33
C GLU A 1 -199.24 110.50 -7.02
N GLN A 2 -199.70 110.98 -5.86
CA GLN A 2 -199.00 110.81 -4.57
C GLN A 2 -198.82 109.36 -4.07
N ASN A 3 -199.77 108.45 -4.29
CA ASN A 3 -199.64 107.04 -3.85
C ASN A 3 -198.58 106.23 -4.63
N ARG A 4 -198.19 106.67 -5.83
CA ARG A 4 -197.12 106.00 -6.60
C ARG A 4 -195.74 106.33 -6.04
N ALA A 5 -195.53 107.58 -5.63
CA ALA A 5 -194.25 108.06 -5.07
C ALA A 5 -193.92 107.44 -3.69
N VAL A 6 -194.93 107.19 -2.85
CA VAL A 6 -194.72 106.54 -1.53
C VAL A 6 -194.34 105.06 -1.70
N MET A 7 -195.01 104.33 -2.59
CA MET A 7 -194.64 102.93 -2.89
C MET A 7 -193.25 102.82 -3.52
N GLU A 8 -192.86 103.77 -4.38
CA GLU A 8 -191.50 103.85 -4.93
C GLU A 8 -190.45 104.13 -3.83
N ARG A 9 -190.75 104.99 -2.85
CA ARG A 9 -189.86 105.24 -1.68
C ARG A 9 -189.72 104.02 -0.78
N ASP A 10 -190.81 103.33 -0.45
CA ASP A 10 -190.77 102.15 0.43
C ASP A 10 -190.06 100.95 -0.24
N ALA A 11 -190.24 100.79 -1.55
CA ALA A 11 -189.49 99.82 -2.34
C ALA A 11 -187.98 100.15 -2.35
N ALA A 12 -187.61 101.43 -2.53
CA ALA A 12 -186.23 101.88 -2.47
C ALA A 12 -185.61 101.69 -1.08
N VAL A 13 -186.34 101.93 0.00
CA VAL A 13 -185.86 101.70 1.38
C VAL A 13 -185.66 100.21 1.67
N LYS A 14 -186.58 99.33 1.23
CA LYS A 14 -186.39 97.88 1.36
C LYS A 14 -185.16 97.40 0.60
N GLU A 15 -184.95 97.92 -0.60
CA GLU A 15 -183.78 97.60 -1.41
C GLU A 15 -182.49 98.12 -0.76
N GLN A 16 -182.49 99.33 -0.20
CA GLN A 16 -181.37 99.84 0.58
C GLN A 16 -181.10 99.01 1.83
N ASN A 17 -182.12 98.61 2.59
CA ASN A 17 -181.95 97.75 3.77
C ASN A 17 -181.42 96.36 3.39
N ARG A 18 -181.86 95.81 2.26
CA ARG A 18 -181.32 94.56 1.70
C ARG A 18 -179.84 94.72 1.33
N ALA A 19 -179.50 95.81 0.63
CA ALA A 19 -178.11 96.12 0.28
C ALA A 19 -177.23 96.36 1.53
N VAL A 20 -177.76 96.97 2.59
CA VAL A 20 -177.06 97.13 3.86
C VAL A 20 -176.82 95.78 4.54
N MET A 21 -177.83 94.91 4.62
CA MET A 21 -177.65 93.56 5.18
C MET A 21 -176.65 92.72 4.38
N GLU A 22 -176.67 92.82 3.05
CA GLU A 22 -175.68 92.17 2.17
C GLU A 22 -174.27 92.73 2.41
N ARG A 23 -174.13 94.05 2.59
CA ARG A 23 -172.85 94.68 2.97
C ARG A 23 -172.38 94.23 4.35
N ASP A 24 -173.26 94.18 5.35
CA ASP A 24 -172.91 93.75 6.71
C ASP A 24 -172.50 92.27 6.75
N ALA A 25 -173.18 91.42 5.99
CA ALA A 25 -172.79 90.02 5.81
C ALA A 25 -171.41 89.90 5.13
N ALA A 26 -171.18 90.68 4.07
CA ALA A 26 -169.89 90.73 3.40
C ALA A 26 -168.77 91.24 4.33
N VAL A 27 -169.04 92.24 5.17
CA VAL A 27 -168.08 92.77 6.15
C VAL A 27 -167.75 91.72 7.22
N LYS A 28 -168.74 90.98 7.74
CA LYS A 28 -168.48 89.89 8.69
C LYS A 28 -167.62 88.79 8.07
N GLU A 29 -167.89 88.44 6.82
CA GLU A 29 -167.10 87.46 6.10
C GLU A 29 -165.67 87.95 5.83
N GLN A 30 -165.50 89.22 5.47
CA GLN A 30 -164.17 89.83 5.37
C GLN A 30 -163.44 89.84 6.71
N ASN A 31 -164.11 90.18 7.81
CA ASN A 31 -163.49 90.14 9.15
C ASN A 31 -163.07 88.72 9.55
N ARG A 32 -163.87 87.70 9.20
CA ARG A 32 -163.50 86.30 9.39
C ARG A 32 -162.27 85.93 8.57
N ALA A 33 -162.25 86.27 7.29
CA ALA A 33 -161.10 86.05 6.42
C ALA A 33 -159.84 86.80 6.89
N ILE A 34 -159.99 88.00 7.46
CA ILE A 34 -158.89 88.76 8.06
C ILE A 34 -158.34 88.01 9.28
N MET A 35 -159.19 87.51 10.17
CA MET A 35 -158.73 86.72 11.33
C MET A 35 -158.03 85.41 10.94
N GLU A 36 -158.53 84.72 9.92
CA GLU A 36 -157.89 83.52 9.36
C GLU A 36 -156.52 83.86 8.74
N ARG A 37 -156.41 84.99 8.05
CA ARG A 37 -155.12 85.50 7.56
C ARG A 37 -154.18 85.86 8.70
N ASP A 38 -154.66 86.54 9.73
CA ASP A 38 -153.83 86.95 10.88
C ASP A 38 -153.29 85.74 11.66
N THR A 39 -154.09 84.69 11.80
CA THR A 39 -153.65 83.43 12.42
C THR A 39 -152.63 82.71 11.55
N ALA A 40 -152.87 82.61 10.23
CA ALA A 40 -151.90 82.04 9.29
C ALA A 40 -150.57 82.82 9.29
N VAL A 41 -150.62 84.16 9.35
CA VAL A 41 -149.42 85.01 9.43
C VAL A 41 -148.65 84.77 10.73
N LYS A 42 -149.33 84.62 11.87
CA LYS A 42 -148.67 84.27 13.16
C LYS A 42 -147.97 82.92 13.08
N GLU A 43 -148.60 81.93 12.47
CA GLU A 43 -148.01 80.59 12.32
C GLU A 43 -146.81 80.61 11.36
N GLN A 44 -146.90 81.35 10.25
CA GLN A 44 -145.76 81.58 9.36
C GLN A 44 -144.62 82.29 10.08
N ASN A 45 -144.90 83.32 10.87
CA ASN A 45 -143.88 84.02 11.67
C ASN A 45 -143.20 83.07 12.66
N ARG A 46 -143.95 82.18 13.33
CA ARG A 46 -143.37 81.16 14.21
C ARG A 46 -142.46 80.20 13.44
N ALA A 47 -142.92 79.70 12.29
CA ALA A 47 -142.13 78.82 11.43
C ALA A 47 -140.87 79.51 10.89
N VAL A 48 -140.91 80.82 10.61
CA VAL A 48 -139.73 81.61 10.23
C VAL A 48 -138.73 81.66 11.39
N ILE A 49 -139.19 81.95 12.62
CA ILE A 49 -138.32 81.97 13.82
C ILE A 49 -137.67 80.60 14.07
N GLU A 50 -138.41 79.50 13.91
CA GLU A 50 -137.88 78.14 14.06
C GLU A 50 -136.83 77.83 12.99
N ARG A 51 -137.07 78.19 11.72
CA ARG A 51 -136.07 78.06 10.65
C ARG A 51 -134.84 78.91 10.90
N ASP A 52 -135.01 80.16 11.33
CA ASP A 52 -133.89 81.05 11.64
C ASP A 52 -133.03 80.50 12.78
N THR A 53 -133.65 79.89 13.79
CA THR A 53 -132.95 79.19 14.87
C THR A 53 -132.18 77.98 14.35
N ALA A 54 -132.80 77.13 13.53
CA ALA A 54 -132.15 75.96 12.94
C ALA A 54 -130.97 76.36 12.04
N VAL A 55 -131.11 77.43 11.25
CA VAL A 55 -130.03 77.98 10.41
C VAL A 55 -128.86 78.47 11.26
N LYS A 56 -129.12 79.15 12.38
CA LYS A 56 -128.05 79.55 13.32
C LYS A 56 -127.29 78.36 13.88
N GLU A 57 -127.99 77.29 14.25
CA GLU A 57 -127.37 76.07 14.76
C GLU A 57 -126.54 75.35 13.69
N GLN A 58 -127.05 75.24 12.46
CA GLN A 58 -126.28 74.72 11.33
C GLN A 58 -125.03 75.56 11.04
N ASN A 59 -125.15 76.89 11.05
CA ASN A 59 -124.01 77.79 10.88
C ASN A 59 -122.94 77.57 11.97
N ARG A 60 -123.35 77.37 13.23
CA ARG A 60 -122.42 77.03 14.31
C ARG A 60 -121.72 75.69 14.05
N ALA A 61 -122.48 74.65 13.65
CA ALA A 61 -121.92 73.34 13.33
C ALA A 61 -120.96 73.37 12.14
N VAL A 62 -121.21 74.23 11.14
CA VAL A 62 -120.29 74.48 10.01
C VAL A 62 -118.99 75.12 10.52
N ILE A 63 -119.07 76.15 11.37
CA ILE A 63 -117.88 76.79 11.97
C ILE A 63 -117.05 75.78 12.78
N GLU A 64 -117.69 74.93 13.57
CA GLU A 64 -117.01 73.87 14.33
C GLU A 64 -116.32 72.86 13.39
N ARG A 65 -117.00 72.42 12.33
CA ARG A 65 -116.40 71.54 11.31
C ARG A 65 -115.23 72.18 10.60
N ASP A 66 -115.36 73.43 10.17
CA ASP A 66 -114.29 74.18 9.51
C ASP A 66 -113.06 74.32 10.43
N THR A 67 -113.30 74.50 11.72
CA THR A 67 -112.24 74.57 12.73
C THR A 67 -111.54 73.21 12.89
N ALA A 68 -112.31 72.12 12.98
CA ALA A 68 -111.76 70.76 13.04
C ALA A 68 -110.97 70.39 11.78
N VAL A 69 -111.44 70.79 10.59
CA VAL A 69 -110.74 70.56 9.32
C VAL A 69 -109.41 71.33 9.29
N LYS A 70 -109.38 72.59 9.75
CA LYS A 70 -108.12 73.35 9.87
C LYS A 70 -107.12 72.66 10.79
N GLU A 71 -107.58 72.12 11.90
CA GLU A 71 -106.73 71.39 12.84
C GLU A 71 -106.21 70.07 12.25
N GLN A 72 -107.05 69.32 11.55
CA GLN A 72 -106.61 68.11 10.83
C GLN A 72 -105.59 68.43 9.75
N ASN A 73 -105.82 69.48 8.95
CA ASN A 73 -104.86 69.92 7.93
C ASN A 73 -103.52 70.31 8.54
N ARG A 74 -103.52 71.00 9.69
CA ARG A 74 -102.30 71.28 10.45
C ARG A 74 -101.59 69.99 10.88
N ALA A 75 -102.31 69.03 11.43
CA ALA A 75 -101.74 67.75 11.85
C ALA A 75 -101.23 66.90 10.67
N VAL A 76 -101.80 67.04 9.47
CA VAL A 76 -101.28 66.42 8.24
C VAL A 76 -99.97 67.08 7.82
N MET A 77 -99.92 68.42 7.76
CA MET A 77 -98.68 69.14 7.44
C MET A 77 -97.54 68.80 8.41
N GLU A 78 -97.81 68.67 9.70
CA GLU A 78 -96.82 68.25 10.70
C GLU A 78 -96.31 66.82 10.45
N ARG A 79 -97.19 65.90 10.04
CA ARG A 79 -96.80 64.52 9.68
C ARG A 79 -95.98 64.47 8.40
N ASP A 80 -96.37 65.23 7.38
CA ASP A 80 -95.65 65.29 6.11
C ASP A 80 -94.24 65.83 6.31
N ALA A 81 -94.10 66.91 7.11
CA ALA A 81 -92.79 67.43 7.50
C ALA A 81 -91.93 66.39 8.25
N ALA A 82 -92.53 65.63 9.17
CA ALA A 82 -91.82 64.56 9.88
C ALA A 82 -91.41 63.39 8.96
N ILE A 83 -92.23 63.07 7.95
CA ILE A 83 -91.92 62.04 6.95
C ILE A 83 -90.78 62.49 6.03
N GLU A 84 -90.78 63.76 5.60
CA GLU A 84 -89.68 64.32 4.81
C GLU A 84 -88.36 64.26 5.58
N GLU A 85 -88.38 64.61 6.87
CA GLU A 85 -87.18 64.56 7.71
C GLU A 85 -86.66 63.12 7.86
N LYS A 86 -87.53 62.16 8.18
CA LYS A 86 -87.14 60.75 8.21
C LYS A 86 -86.61 60.27 6.85
N SER A 87 -87.18 60.74 5.76
CA SER A 87 -86.72 60.40 4.41
C SER A 87 -85.33 60.96 4.11
N ARG A 88 -84.98 62.14 4.65
CA ARG A 88 -83.62 62.68 4.58
C ARG A 88 -82.64 61.84 5.38
N VAL A 89 -82.97 61.50 6.62
CA VAL A 89 -82.15 60.66 7.49
C VAL A 89 -81.88 59.30 6.85
N ILE A 90 -82.89 58.66 6.25
CA ILE A 90 -82.72 57.39 5.54
C ILE A 90 -81.77 57.52 4.35
N LYS A 91 -81.86 58.62 3.58
CA LYS A 91 -80.94 58.87 2.46
C LYS A 91 -79.49 59.04 2.94
N GLU A 92 -79.29 59.67 4.08
CA GLU A 92 -77.96 59.83 4.68
C GLU A 92 -77.38 58.49 5.13
N HIS A 93 -78.14 57.69 5.89
CA HIS A 93 -77.72 56.35 6.30
C HIS A 93 -77.43 55.43 5.10
N ASN A 94 -78.20 55.52 4.01
CA ASN A 94 -77.92 54.75 2.80
C ASN A 94 -76.57 55.11 2.18
N ARG A 95 -76.18 56.40 2.21
CA ARG A 95 -74.85 56.83 1.74
C ARG A 95 -73.76 56.28 2.66
N GLU A 96 -73.94 56.35 3.98
CA GLU A 96 -72.97 55.79 4.93
C GLU A 96 -72.78 54.29 4.73
N ILE A 97 -73.88 53.54 4.52
CA ILE A 97 -73.83 52.10 4.20
C ILE A 97 -73.07 51.85 2.90
N GLU A 98 -73.27 52.68 1.88
CA GLU A 98 -72.55 52.57 0.61
C GLU A 98 -71.03 52.81 0.81
N ASP A 99 -70.65 53.83 1.58
CA ASP A 99 -69.26 54.11 1.93
C ASP A 99 -68.61 52.97 2.73
N TYR A 100 -69.33 52.39 3.68
CA TYR A 100 -68.86 51.21 4.42
C TYR A 100 -68.66 50.00 3.50
N ASN A 101 -69.60 49.75 2.58
CA ASN A 101 -69.47 48.66 1.61
C ASN A 101 -68.26 48.85 0.69
N ASN A 102 -68.02 50.07 0.23
CA ASN A 102 -66.84 50.41 -0.57
C ASN A 102 -65.54 50.19 0.22
N THR A 103 -65.53 50.57 1.49
CA THR A 103 -64.40 50.35 2.41
C THR A 103 -64.13 48.87 2.63
N LEU A 104 -65.18 48.07 2.87
CA LEU A 104 -65.08 46.61 3.02
C LEU A 104 -64.53 45.94 1.75
N LYS A 105 -64.99 46.39 0.57
CA LYS A 105 -64.47 45.90 -0.71
C LYS A 105 -62.98 46.17 -0.86
N ALA A 106 -62.52 47.38 -0.51
CA ALA A 106 -61.09 47.72 -0.53
C ALA A 106 -60.26 46.90 0.46
N HIS A 107 -60.79 46.65 1.66
CA HIS A 107 -60.14 45.78 2.65
C HIS A 107 -60.04 44.34 2.14
N ASN A 108 -61.09 43.81 1.53
CA ASN A 108 -61.10 42.46 0.99
C ASN A 108 -60.07 42.28 -0.13
N GLU A 109 -59.91 43.27 -1.01
CA GLU A 109 -58.85 43.28 -2.02
C GLU A 109 -57.45 43.35 -1.39
N THR A 110 -57.30 44.06 -0.28
CA THR A 110 -56.03 44.11 0.48
C THR A 110 -55.71 42.76 1.13
N ILE A 111 -56.71 42.08 1.70
CA ILE A 111 -56.57 40.73 2.27
C ILE A 111 -56.12 39.76 1.19
N LYS A 112 -56.78 39.73 0.01
CA LYS A 112 -56.36 38.87 -1.11
C LYS A 112 -54.90 39.10 -1.53
N LYS A 113 -54.45 40.36 -1.58
CA LYS A 113 -53.04 40.69 -1.88
C LYS A 113 -52.10 40.14 -0.81
N ARG A 114 -52.47 40.25 0.47
CA ARG A 114 -51.68 39.69 1.58
C ARG A 114 -51.64 38.18 1.56
N ASP A 115 -52.73 37.51 1.22
CA ASP A 115 -52.78 36.05 1.11
C ASP A 115 -51.81 35.52 0.05
N ILE A 116 -51.64 36.24 -1.07
CA ILE A 116 -50.64 35.92 -2.09
C ILE A 116 -49.22 36.04 -1.51
N VAL A 117 -48.92 37.15 -0.84
CA VAL A 117 -47.60 37.37 -0.22
C VAL A 117 -47.29 36.33 0.85
N ILE A 118 -48.28 35.93 1.65
CA ILE A 118 -48.11 34.87 2.66
C ILE A 118 -47.71 33.56 1.98
N LYS A 119 -48.41 33.15 0.90
CA LYS A 119 -48.06 31.94 0.14
C LYS A 119 -46.64 31.99 -0.43
N GLU A 120 -46.22 33.14 -0.95
CA GLU A 120 -44.84 33.32 -1.44
C GLU A 120 -43.80 33.20 -0.32
N LEU A 121 -44.12 33.70 0.88
CA LEU A 121 -43.25 33.58 2.04
C LEU A 121 -43.20 32.15 2.58
N GLU A 122 -44.33 31.44 2.61
CA GLU A 122 -44.40 30.02 2.97
C GLU A 122 -43.51 29.18 2.03
N GLN A 123 -43.62 29.38 0.72
CA GLN A 123 -42.75 28.70 -0.26
C GLN A 123 -41.26 28.99 0.00
N LYS A 124 -40.90 30.25 0.27
CA LYS A 124 -39.50 30.60 0.58
C LYS A 124 -38.99 29.96 1.87
N ILE A 125 -39.87 29.81 2.87
CA ILE A 125 -39.53 29.11 4.12
C ILE A 125 -39.26 27.64 3.82
N ASP A 126 -40.10 26.99 3.02
CA ASP A 126 -39.91 25.59 2.62
C ASP A 126 -38.60 25.38 1.87
N GLU A 127 -38.29 26.23 0.88
CA GLU A 127 -37.02 26.19 0.14
C GLU A 127 -35.80 26.37 1.07
N CYS A 128 -35.94 27.24 2.08
CA CYS A 128 -34.89 27.46 3.07
C CYS A 128 -34.70 26.23 3.97
N ASN A 129 -35.79 25.61 4.42
CA ASN A 129 -35.76 24.40 5.23
C ASN A 129 -35.11 23.23 4.48
N GLU A 130 -35.45 23.02 3.20
CA GLU A 130 -34.80 22.00 2.37
C GLU A 130 -33.29 22.26 2.20
N SER A 131 -32.88 23.53 2.12
CA SER A 131 -31.48 23.91 2.05
C SER A 131 -30.74 23.62 3.37
N PHE A 132 -31.39 23.85 4.52
CA PHE A 132 -30.84 23.50 5.82
C PHE A 132 -30.68 21.99 5.99
N GLU A 133 -31.71 21.20 5.68
CA GLU A 133 -31.65 19.73 5.74
C GLU A 133 -30.50 19.18 4.86
N ARG A 134 -30.31 19.72 3.66
CA ARG A 134 -29.18 19.38 2.80
C ARG A 134 -27.83 19.68 3.46
N LYS A 135 -27.69 20.83 4.11
CA LYS A 135 -26.45 21.21 4.81
C LYS A 135 -26.22 20.35 6.04
N ASP A 136 -27.26 20.01 6.79
CA ASP A 136 -27.15 19.12 7.95
C ASP A 136 -26.71 17.72 7.54
N GLY A 137 -27.21 17.21 6.41
CA GLY A 137 -26.72 15.98 5.79
C GLY A 137 -25.23 16.03 5.42
N ILE A 138 -24.77 17.14 4.84
CA ILE A 138 -23.35 17.35 4.52
C ILE A 138 -22.50 17.40 5.80
N ILE A 139 -22.96 18.12 6.82
CA ILE A 139 -22.26 18.22 8.11
C ILE A 139 -22.14 16.84 8.76
N ALA A 140 -23.20 16.03 8.73
CA ALA A 140 -23.18 14.67 9.24
C ALA A 140 -22.16 13.79 8.51
N SER A 141 -22.12 13.86 7.18
CA SER A 141 -21.12 13.14 6.36
C SER A 141 -19.69 13.57 6.70
N LEU A 142 -19.42 14.88 6.74
CA LEU A 142 -18.10 15.40 7.08
C LEU A 142 -17.66 15.00 8.49
N LYS A 143 -18.60 14.96 9.44
CA LYS A 143 -18.33 14.52 10.81
C LYS A 143 -17.91 13.04 10.86
N ALA A 144 -18.56 12.19 10.07
CA ALA A 144 -18.18 10.78 9.95
C ALA A 144 -16.79 10.62 9.31
N ASP A 145 -16.49 11.39 8.26
CA ASP A 145 -15.17 11.36 7.61
C ASP A 145 -14.05 11.81 8.55
N ILE A 146 -14.28 12.85 9.36
CA ILE A 146 -13.33 13.31 10.38
C ILE A 146 -13.08 12.20 11.41
N GLN A 147 -14.14 11.56 11.92
CA GLN A 147 -13.99 10.45 12.87
C GLN A 147 -13.18 9.28 12.29
N SER A 148 -13.40 8.94 11.02
CA SER A 148 -12.62 7.90 10.34
C SER A 148 -11.14 8.27 10.23
N ARG A 149 -10.84 9.53 9.90
CA ARG A 149 -9.48 10.04 9.78
C ARG A 149 -8.76 10.10 11.13
N ASP A 150 -9.46 10.52 12.18
CA ASP A 150 -8.90 10.54 13.54
C ASP A 150 -8.50 9.12 13.97
N ALA A 151 -9.33 8.11 13.69
CA ALA A 151 -9.00 6.70 13.96
C ALA A 151 -7.80 6.19 13.14
N GLU A 152 -7.61 6.67 11.91
CA GLU A 152 -6.44 6.35 11.08
C GLU A 152 -5.17 7.01 11.63
N ILE A 153 -5.27 8.28 12.06
CA ILE A 153 -4.16 9.02 12.69
C ILE A 153 -3.72 8.32 13.97
N GLU A 154 -4.65 7.83 14.81
CA GLU A 154 -4.29 7.06 16.01
C GLU A 154 -3.48 5.79 15.67
N LYS A 155 -3.88 5.04 14.64
CA LYS A 155 -3.14 3.85 14.19
C LYS A 155 -1.74 4.21 13.69
N LEU A 156 -1.61 5.30 12.94
CA LEU A 156 -0.31 5.77 12.44
C LEU A 156 0.60 6.24 13.59
N ASN A 157 0.04 6.96 14.57
CA ASN A 157 0.78 7.37 15.76
C ASN A 157 1.29 6.17 16.56
N GLN A 158 0.47 5.12 16.71
CA GLN A 158 0.88 3.89 17.35
C GLN A 158 2.03 3.20 16.60
N ARG A 159 1.93 3.08 15.27
CA ARG A 159 3.00 2.49 14.44
C ARG A 159 4.30 3.30 14.52
N ASN A 160 4.21 4.62 14.45
CA ASN A 160 5.38 5.49 14.60
C ASN A 160 6.03 5.35 15.99
N HIS A 161 5.25 5.11 17.04
CA HIS A 161 5.78 4.83 18.36
C HIS A 161 6.53 3.50 18.38
N GLU A 162 5.96 2.44 17.81
CA GLU A 162 6.59 1.12 17.68
C GLU A 162 7.90 1.19 16.88
N ASP A 163 7.87 1.83 15.70
CA ASP A 163 9.05 2.01 14.84
C ASP A 163 10.16 2.78 15.58
N LYS A 164 9.80 3.80 16.38
CA LYS A 164 10.75 4.57 17.18
C LYS A 164 11.44 3.71 18.23
N GLU A 165 10.70 2.87 18.94
CA GLU A 165 11.27 1.94 19.93
C GLU A 165 12.13 0.86 19.23
N GLU A 166 11.73 0.37 18.05
CA GLU A 166 12.55 -0.55 17.26
C GLU A 166 13.87 0.08 16.84
N LEU A 167 13.84 1.32 16.34
CA LEU A 167 15.06 2.05 15.97
C LEU A 167 15.99 2.27 17.17
N LYS A 168 15.43 2.52 18.35
CA LYS A 168 16.21 2.62 19.58
C LYS A 168 16.92 1.30 19.91
N MET A 169 16.20 0.18 19.89
CA MET A 169 16.80 -1.15 20.10
C MET A 169 17.88 -1.48 19.06
N ARG A 170 17.64 -1.16 17.79
CA ARG A 170 18.65 -1.32 16.72
C ARG A 170 19.88 -0.45 16.97
N GLY A 171 19.69 0.77 17.44
CA GLY A 171 20.78 1.67 17.83
C GLY A 171 21.66 1.08 18.94
N GLU A 172 21.04 0.53 19.99
CA GLU A 172 21.74 -0.16 21.08
C GLU A 172 22.49 -1.40 20.57
N LEU A 173 21.88 -2.19 19.68
CA LEU A 173 22.53 -3.35 19.06
C LEU A 173 23.75 -2.96 18.22
N ILE A 174 23.67 -1.87 17.45
CA ILE A 174 24.80 -1.35 16.68
C ILE A 174 25.97 -0.98 17.61
N GLN A 175 25.70 -0.38 18.77
CA GLN A 175 26.74 -0.07 19.75
C GLN A 175 27.45 -1.34 20.24
N ILE A 176 26.70 -2.40 20.53
CA ILE A 176 27.26 -3.70 20.95
C ILE A 176 28.11 -4.30 19.84
N ILE A 177 27.59 -4.35 18.61
CA ILE A 177 28.33 -4.90 17.46
C ILE A 177 29.59 -4.09 17.20
N ASN A 178 29.53 -2.76 17.28
CA ASN A 178 30.70 -1.91 17.10
C ASN A 178 31.76 -2.19 18.16
N ALA A 179 31.38 -2.39 19.42
CA ALA A 179 32.32 -2.76 20.49
C ALA A 179 32.99 -4.12 20.21
N GLU A 180 32.21 -5.12 19.78
CA GLU A 180 32.72 -6.44 19.39
C GLU A 180 33.68 -6.36 18.19
N VAL A 181 33.32 -5.58 17.16
CA VAL A 181 34.18 -5.36 16.00
C VAL A 181 35.50 -4.70 16.40
N GLN A 182 35.48 -3.69 17.26
CA GLN A 182 36.70 -3.06 17.77
C GLN A 182 37.57 -4.08 18.53
N SER A 183 36.98 -4.88 19.41
CA SER A 183 37.71 -5.92 20.14
C SER A 183 38.36 -6.94 19.19
N ARG A 184 37.66 -7.37 18.15
CA ARG A 184 38.23 -8.28 17.12
C ARG A 184 39.31 -7.62 16.29
N VAL A 185 39.19 -6.33 15.97
CA VAL A 185 40.23 -5.58 15.26
C VAL A 185 41.51 -5.55 16.10
N GLU A 186 41.39 -5.26 17.40
CA GLU A 186 42.53 -5.30 18.33
C GLU A 186 43.17 -6.70 18.40
N GLU A 187 42.35 -7.76 18.44
CA GLU A 187 42.83 -9.15 18.42
C GLU A 187 43.55 -9.50 17.12
N ILE A 188 43.01 -9.11 15.96
CA ILE A 188 43.64 -9.32 14.65
C ILE A 188 45.00 -8.62 14.59
N GLU A 189 45.11 -7.37 15.06
CA GLU A 189 46.40 -6.66 15.07
C GLU A 189 47.41 -7.36 15.99
N ARG A 190 46.98 -7.89 17.14
CA ARG A 190 47.83 -8.71 18.01
C ARG A 190 48.33 -9.96 17.30
N LEU A 191 47.43 -10.72 16.66
CA LEU A 191 47.75 -11.95 15.93
C LEU A 191 48.63 -11.69 14.70
N LYS A 192 48.42 -10.58 13.98
CA LYS A 192 49.31 -10.17 12.88
C LYS A 192 50.72 -9.92 13.37
N GLN A 193 50.86 -9.27 14.52
CA GLN A 193 52.17 -9.04 15.13
C GLN A 193 52.83 -10.36 15.56
N GLU A 194 52.09 -11.26 16.22
CA GLU A 194 52.57 -12.61 16.56
C GLU A 194 52.96 -13.45 15.32
N LEU A 195 52.21 -13.35 14.22
CA LEU A 195 52.53 -14.02 12.97
C LEU A 195 53.82 -13.45 12.35
N LYS A 196 53.98 -12.12 12.35
CA LYS A 196 55.19 -11.46 11.84
C LYS A 196 56.43 -11.91 12.60
N ASP A 197 56.31 -12.14 13.90
CA ASP A 197 57.39 -12.64 14.75
C ASP A 197 57.64 -14.16 14.59
N ASN A 198 56.66 -14.92 14.07
CA ASN A 198 56.72 -16.37 13.84
C ASN A 198 56.95 -16.80 12.37
N VAL A 199 57.08 -15.87 11.42
CA VAL A 199 57.50 -16.22 10.06
C VAL A 199 58.98 -16.60 10.07
N VAL A 200 59.22 -17.91 10.13
CA VAL A 200 60.48 -18.55 9.77
C VAL A 200 60.80 -18.16 8.33
N ALA A 201 61.91 -17.46 8.14
CA ALA A 201 62.48 -17.16 6.83
C ALA A 201 62.59 -18.46 6.00
N VAL A 202 61.99 -18.48 4.81
CA VAL A 202 62.28 -19.53 3.82
C VAL A 202 63.77 -19.42 3.50
N ASP A 203 64.53 -20.44 3.90
CA ASP A 203 65.97 -20.49 3.71
C ASP A 203 66.30 -20.50 2.20
N PRO A 204 66.92 -19.43 1.64
CA PRO A 204 67.20 -19.31 0.22
C PRO A 204 68.21 -20.37 -0.29
N THR A 205 68.81 -21.16 0.61
CA THR A 205 69.77 -22.21 0.24
C THR A 205 69.11 -23.51 -0.22
N LYS A 206 67.86 -23.81 0.18
CA LYS A 206 67.21 -25.09 -0.13
C LYS A 206 66.92 -25.27 -1.63
N LYS A 207 67.20 -26.47 -2.14
CA LYS A 207 67.00 -26.86 -3.56
C LYS A 207 65.62 -27.45 -3.83
N TYR A 208 65.05 -28.14 -2.84
CA TYR A 208 63.75 -28.79 -2.91
C TYR A 208 63.06 -28.74 -1.54
N GLU A 209 61.77 -29.04 -1.52
CA GLU A 209 60.98 -29.21 -0.30
C GLU A 209 60.19 -30.53 -0.33
N PHE A 210 59.68 -30.95 0.82
CA PHE A 210 58.63 -31.96 0.88
C PHE A 210 57.29 -31.33 0.57
N THR A 211 56.53 -31.96 -0.33
CA THR A 211 55.20 -31.48 -0.74
C THR A 211 54.12 -31.69 0.33
N GLY A 212 54.41 -32.49 1.36
CA GLY A 212 53.42 -32.99 2.31
C GLY A 212 52.76 -34.31 1.87
N GLU A 213 52.92 -34.73 0.61
CA GLU A 213 52.48 -36.04 0.15
C GLU A 213 53.37 -37.14 0.75
N ILE A 214 52.73 -38.12 1.39
CA ILE A 214 53.37 -39.22 2.10
C ILE A 214 52.99 -40.55 1.45
N LYS A 215 53.96 -41.44 1.32
CA LYS A 215 53.77 -42.82 0.88
C LYS A 215 54.31 -43.77 1.94
N GLU A 216 53.45 -44.65 2.46
CA GLU A 216 53.87 -45.78 3.26
C GLU A 216 54.36 -46.90 2.34
N TYR A 217 55.66 -47.22 2.44
CA TYR A 217 56.28 -48.28 1.67
C TYR A 217 56.66 -49.44 2.59
N LYS A 218 56.08 -50.61 2.34
CA LYS A 218 56.40 -51.86 3.05
C LYS A 218 57.46 -52.60 2.24
N HIS A 219 58.70 -52.60 2.73
CA HIS A 219 59.79 -53.32 2.09
C HIS A 219 59.76 -54.80 2.52
N SER A 220 59.52 -55.72 1.59
CA SER A 220 59.27 -57.15 1.88
C SER A 220 60.54 -58.02 1.95
N GLY A 221 61.71 -57.43 2.27
CA GLY A 221 63.03 -58.08 2.16
C GLY A 221 63.68 -58.56 3.45
N GLU A 222 63.21 -58.16 4.63
CA GLU A 222 63.82 -58.54 5.92
C GLU A 222 62.79 -59.14 6.87
N LYS A 223 63.15 -60.25 7.55
CA LYS A 223 62.32 -60.91 8.59
C LYS A 223 62.00 -59.89 9.69
N GLY A 224 60.85 -59.24 9.60
CA GLY A 224 60.45 -58.17 10.53
C GLY A 224 59.74 -56.97 9.90
N GLY A 225 59.56 -56.93 8.56
CA GLY A 225 58.64 -56.03 7.85
C GLY A 225 58.69 -54.57 8.31
N CYS A 226 59.78 -53.86 8.00
CA CYS A 226 59.87 -52.43 8.26
C CYS A 226 58.98 -51.63 7.28
N THR A 227 58.18 -50.71 7.81
CA THR A 227 57.41 -49.75 7.02
C THR A 227 58.20 -48.44 6.98
N HIS A 228 58.50 -47.94 5.78
CA HIS A 228 59.16 -46.66 5.57
C HIS A 228 58.14 -45.60 5.18
N ILE A 229 58.22 -44.45 5.84
CA ILE A 229 57.48 -43.25 5.46
C ILE A 229 58.35 -42.49 4.47
N LEU A 230 57.85 -42.31 3.26
CA LEU A 230 58.52 -41.54 2.21
C LEU A 230 57.76 -40.27 1.91
N HIS A 231 58.48 -39.20 1.62
CA HIS A 231 57.95 -37.90 1.28
C HIS A 231 58.23 -37.60 -0.19
N ARG A 232 57.21 -37.14 -0.92
CA ARG A 232 57.37 -36.67 -2.30
C ARG A 232 58.08 -35.32 -2.28
N ILE A 233 59.12 -35.17 -3.10
CA ILE A 233 59.88 -33.92 -3.20
C ILE A 233 59.38 -33.02 -4.33
N ARG A 234 59.54 -31.71 -4.17
CA ARG A 234 59.29 -30.70 -5.21
C ARG A 234 60.45 -29.72 -5.31
N ALA A 235 60.88 -29.41 -6.54
CA ALA A 235 61.96 -28.45 -6.78
C ALA A 235 61.55 -27.02 -6.42
N LEU A 236 62.40 -26.32 -5.66
CA LEU A 236 62.18 -24.92 -5.24
C LEU A 236 62.81 -23.90 -6.20
N LYS A 237 63.77 -24.34 -7.01
CA LYS A 237 64.53 -23.53 -7.99
C LYS A 237 64.94 -24.38 -9.19
N ASP A 238 65.41 -23.72 -10.24
CA ASP A 238 66.00 -24.37 -11.42
C ASP A 238 67.44 -24.85 -11.10
N PHE A 239 67.78 -26.09 -11.47
CA PHE A 239 69.14 -26.65 -11.37
C PHE A 239 69.29 -27.86 -12.30
N GLY A 240 70.47 -28.05 -12.91
CA GLY A 240 70.69 -29.08 -13.94
C GLY A 240 69.62 -29.06 -15.04
N ILE A 241 68.87 -30.15 -15.16
CA ILE A 241 67.72 -30.30 -16.08
C ILE A 241 66.34 -30.07 -15.40
N ILE A 242 66.32 -29.83 -14.10
CA ILE A 242 65.11 -29.73 -13.27
C ILE A 242 64.65 -28.27 -13.18
N LYS A 243 63.34 -28.06 -13.32
CA LYS A 243 62.67 -26.74 -13.24
C LYS A 243 61.96 -26.55 -11.91
N LYS A 244 61.90 -25.29 -11.46
CA LYS A 244 61.13 -24.93 -10.27
C LYS A 244 59.68 -25.44 -10.39
N GLY A 245 59.23 -26.15 -9.37
CA GLY A 245 57.91 -26.76 -9.31
C GLY A 245 57.86 -28.22 -9.77
N ASP A 246 58.91 -28.75 -10.40
CA ASP A 246 58.95 -30.15 -10.82
C ASP A 246 58.82 -31.09 -9.62
N LEU A 247 57.95 -32.11 -9.76
CA LEU A 247 57.81 -33.19 -8.78
C LEU A 247 58.92 -34.21 -8.99
N GLY A 248 59.70 -34.47 -7.94
CA GLY A 248 60.68 -35.55 -7.91
C GLY A 248 60.10 -36.85 -7.36
N GLY A 249 60.96 -37.84 -7.10
CA GLY A 249 60.57 -39.10 -6.50
C GLY A 249 60.37 -39.00 -4.98
N TRP A 250 60.64 -40.10 -4.29
CA TRP A 250 60.29 -40.31 -2.90
C TRP A 250 61.53 -40.48 -2.04
N ILE A 251 61.69 -39.65 -1.00
CA ILE A 251 62.79 -39.80 -0.04
C ILE A 251 62.28 -39.88 1.40
N ALA A 252 62.95 -40.66 2.26
CA ALA A 252 62.50 -40.84 3.65
C ALA A 252 62.84 -39.64 4.55
N LYS A 253 64.00 -39.02 4.35
CA LYS A 253 64.56 -37.94 5.16
C LYS A 253 65.31 -36.97 4.26
N GLU A 254 65.43 -35.72 4.68
CA GLU A 254 66.11 -34.65 3.92
C GLU A 254 67.58 -35.02 3.60
N ARG A 255 68.25 -35.77 4.50
CA ARG A 255 69.62 -36.27 4.26
C ARG A 255 69.75 -37.27 3.10
N ASN A 256 68.67 -37.87 2.62
CA ASN A 256 68.73 -38.88 1.57
C ASN A 256 69.05 -38.26 0.20
N LEU A 257 68.82 -36.96 0.02
CA LEU A 257 69.14 -36.23 -1.19
C LEU A 257 69.78 -34.88 -0.84
N SER A 258 71.00 -34.64 -1.29
CA SER A 258 71.72 -33.41 -1.00
C SER A 258 71.04 -32.19 -1.64
N HIS A 259 71.08 -31.06 -0.91
CA HIS A 259 70.76 -29.75 -1.48
C HIS A 259 71.88 -29.20 -2.37
N ASP A 260 73.09 -29.75 -2.27
CA ASP A 260 74.25 -29.35 -3.08
C ASP A 260 74.34 -30.16 -4.38
N GLY A 261 74.82 -29.50 -5.43
CA GLY A 261 74.96 -30.07 -6.78
C GLY A 261 73.63 -30.36 -7.47
N ASP A 262 73.71 -30.96 -8.65
CA ASP A 262 72.55 -31.25 -9.51
C ASP A 262 71.90 -32.61 -9.24
N CYS A 263 72.21 -33.24 -8.10
CA CYS A 263 71.64 -34.53 -7.75
C CYS A 263 70.11 -34.48 -7.63
N TRP A 264 69.45 -35.54 -8.07
CA TRP A 264 67.99 -35.59 -8.08
C TRP A 264 67.45 -37.00 -7.96
N VAL A 265 66.35 -37.13 -7.23
CA VAL A 265 65.50 -38.32 -7.23
C VAL A 265 64.26 -37.98 -8.04
N GLY A 266 64.01 -38.68 -9.15
CA GLY A 266 62.91 -38.41 -10.08
C GLY A 266 61.97 -39.60 -10.27
N GLY A 267 60.83 -39.38 -10.94
CA GLY A 267 59.88 -40.45 -11.26
C GLY A 267 59.22 -41.07 -10.02
N ASP A 268 59.25 -42.39 -9.94
CA ASP A 268 58.77 -43.21 -8.83
C ASP A 268 59.91 -43.77 -7.96
N ALA A 269 61.14 -43.29 -8.18
CA ALA A 269 62.31 -43.76 -7.46
C ALA A 269 62.17 -43.50 -5.94
N MET A 270 62.74 -44.41 -5.15
CA MET A 270 62.64 -44.41 -3.70
C MET A 270 64.03 -44.47 -3.07
N VAL A 271 64.38 -43.44 -2.29
CA VAL A 271 65.64 -43.40 -1.52
C VAL A 271 65.33 -43.31 -0.04
N PHE A 272 65.68 -44.34 0.72
CA PHE A 272 65.27 -44.45 2.11
C PHE A 272 66.32 -45.11 3.01
N SER A 273 65.99 -45.23 4.30
CA SER A 273 66.95 -45.59 5.36
C SER A 273 68.11 -44.58 5.43
N ASP A 274 69.36 -45.03 5.36
CA ASP A 274 70.56 -44.19 5.44
C ASP A 274 71.20 -43.93 4.07
N ALA A 275 70.51 -44.26 2.97
CA ALA A 275 71.03 -44.07 1.62
C ALA A 275 71.16 -42.58 1.28
N GLN A 276 72.22 -42.18 0.58
CA GLN A 276 72.50 -40.77 0.26
C GLN A 276 72.79 -40.58 -1.23
N VAL A 277 72.11 -39.59 -1.83
CA VAL A 277 72.34 -39.16 -3.22
C VAL A 277 72.86 -37.74 -3.23
N TYR A 278 74.01 -37.50 -3.89
CA TYR A 278 74.66 -36.18 -3.90
C TYR A 278 75.51 -35.94 -5.15
N SER A 279 76.21 -34.79 -5.17
CA SER A 279 76.88 -34.25 -6.37
C SER A 279 75.87 -34.07 -7.50
N ASN A 280 76.05 -34.74 -8.64
CA ASN A 280 75.17 -34.67 -9.82
C ASN A 280 74.53 -36.04 -10.10
N ALA A 281 74.46 -36.94 -9.11
CA ALA A 281 73.90 -38.26 -9.28
C ALA A 281 72.38 -38.21 -9.49
N GLN A 282 71.87 -39.08 -10.38
CA GLN A 282 70.46 -39.14 -10.73
C GLN A 282 69.88 -40.52 -10.40
N VAL A 283 68.83 -40.56 -9.59
CA VAL A 283 68.07 -41.77 -9.30
C VAL A 283 66.65 -41.57 -9.82
N TYR A 284 66.20 -42.37 -10.79
CA TYR A 284 64.89 -42.13 -11.42
C TYR A 284 64.19 -43.42 -11.87
N ASP A 285 63.07 -43.29 -12.58
CA ASP A 285 62.14 -44.36 -12.91
C ASP A 285 61.58 -45.05 -11.66
N LYS A 286 61.80 -46.36 -11.47
CA LYS A 286 61.35 -47.15 -10.31
C LYS A 286 62.52 -47.64 -9.44
N ALA A 287 63.69 -47.05 -9.62
CA ALA A 287 64.89 -47.45 -8.89
C ALA A 287 64.73 -47.29 -7.38
N GLN A 288 65.36 -48.19 -6.62
CA GLN A 288 65.33 -48.19 -5.15
C GLN A 288 66.75 -48.14 -4.59
N ALA A 289 66.99 -47.19 -3.68
CA ALA A 289 68.23 -47.09 -2.93
C ALA A 289 67.94 -47.12 -1.42
N TYR A 290 68.47 -48.11 -0.70
CA TYR A 290 68.20 -48.29 0.74
C TYR A 290 69.34 -48.97 1.50
N GLY A 291 69.35 -48.87 2.82
CA GLY A 291 70.53 -49.24 3.64
C GLY A 291 71.46 -48.05 3.81
N LYS A 292 72.77 -48.27 3.88
CA LYS A 292 73.86 -47.27 3.96
C LYS A 292 74.51 -47.02 2.59
N VAL A 293 73.69 -46.95 1.55
CA VAL A 293 74.15 -46.75 0.17
C VAL A 293 74.63 -45.34 -0.08
N ILE A 294 75.65 -45.19 -0.91
CA ILE A 294 76.20 -43.90 -1.32
C ILE A 294 76.13 -43.80 -2.84
N ILE A 295 75.42 -42.80 -3.38
CA ILE A 295 75.32 -42.53 -4.82
C ILE A 295 75.81 -41.10 -5.08
N GLY A 296 76.94 -40.96 -5.76
CA GLY A 296 77.57 -39.66 -5.98
C GLY A 296 78.24 -39.51 -7.36
N GLY A 297 78.94 -38.39 -7.55
CA GLY A 297 79.53 -38.05 -8.85
C GLY A 297 78.47 -37.70 -9.90
N ASN A 298 78.53 -38.31 -11.07
CA ASN A 298 77.55 -38.22 -12.16
C ASN A 298 76.85 -39.57 -12.39
N ALA A 299 76.76 -40.41 -11.36
CA ALA A 299 76.19 -41.74 -11.45
C ALA A 299 74.70 -41.69 -11.78
N LYS A 300 74.20 -42.72 -12.49
CA LYS A 300 72.78 -42.86 -12.83
C LYS A 300 72.26 -44.20 -12.37
N VAL A 301 71.20 -44.19 -11.56
CA VAL A 301 70.48 -45.38 -11.12
C VAL A 301 69.03 -45.28 -11.60
N TYR A 302 68.61 -46.17 -12.50
CA TYR A 302 67.31 -46.02 -13.17
C TYR A 302 66.70 -47.36 -13.58
N GLY A 303 65.57 -47.37 -14.31
CA GLY A 303 64.79 -48.59 -14.53
C GLY A 303 64.18 -49.10 -13.23
N ASN A 304 64.32 -50.40 -12.95
CA ASN A 304 63.90 -51.08 -11.72
C ASN A 304 65.10 -51.47 -10.84
N ALA A 305 66.24 -50.81 -10.98
CA ALA A 305 67.47 -51.18 -10.29
C ALA A 305 67.32 -51.08 -8.75
N HIS A 306 67.94 -52.01 -8.02
CA HIS A 306 67.99 -52.01 -6.57
C HIS A 306 69.44 -51.87 -6.10
N VAL A 307 69.74 -50.77 -5.42
CA VAL A 307 71.04 -50.55 -4.79
C VAL A 307 70.84 -50.56 -3.29
N TYR A 308 71.47 -51.49 -2.57
CA TYR A 308 71.19 -51.63 -1.14
C TYR A 308 72.37 -52.06 -0.27
N GLU A 309 72.13 -52.22 1.04
CA GLU A 309 73.16 -52.50 2.06
C GLU A 309 74.22 -51.39 2.14
N ASN A 310 75.50 -51.65 1.86
CA ASN A 310 76.60 -50.68 1.93
C ASN A 310 77.21 -50.41 0.54
N ALA A 311 76.43 -50.59 -0.53
CA ALA A 311 76.90 -50.38 -1.89
C ALA A 311 77.24 -48.91 -2.19
N GLU A 312 78.25 -48.71 -3.03
CA GLU A 312 78.75 -47.40 -3.43
C GLU A 312 78.73 -47.23 -4.96
N ILE A 313 77.99 -46.25 -5.45
CA ILE A 313 77.84 -45.95 -6.88
C ILE A 313 78.36 -44.55 -7.18
N TRP A 314 79.43 -44.45 -7.98
CA TRP A 314 80.17 -43.20 -8.16
C TRP A 314 80.70 -43.01 -9.58
N GLY A 315 81.35 -41.87 -9.83
CA GLY A 315 81.86 -41.52 -11.16
C GLY A 315 80.73 -41.25 -12.14
N SER A 316 80.89 -41.63 -13.40
CA SER A 316 79.88 -41.63 -14.45
C SER A 316 79.28 -43.03 -14.68
N SER A 317 79.17 -43.82 -13.61
CA SER A 317 78.66 -45.20 -13.68
C SER A 317 77.14 -45.23 -13.87
N GLN A 318 76.63 -46.38 -14.33
CA GLN A 318 75.20 -46.59 -14.54
C GLN A 318 74.75 -47.94 -13.99
N VAL A 319 73.68 -47.93 -13.20
CA VAL A 319 73.01 -49.14 -12.71
C VAL A 319 71.55 -49.07 -13.14
N TYR A 320 71.09 -49.99 -13.98
CA TYR A 320 69.76 -49.88 -14.58
C TYR A 320 69.12 -51.22 -14.92
N GLU A 321 67.94 -51.20 -15.56
CA GLU A 321 67.09 -52.39 -15.75
C GLU A 321 66.72 -53.03 -14.40
N ASP A 322 66.88 -54.34 -14.20
CA ASP A 322 66.52 -55.05 -12.98
C ASP A 322 67.78 -55.40 -12.13
N ALA A 323 68.88 -54.67 -12.35
CA ALA A 323 70.16 -54.92 -11.70
C ALA A 323 70.10 -54.73 -10.18
N LYS A 324 70.86 -55.55 -9.47
CA LYS A 324 71.02 -55.48 -8.01
C LYS A 324 72.47 -55.26 -7.63
N VAL A 325 72.74 -54.18 -6.89
CA VAL A 325 74.06 -53.89 -6.34
C VAL A 325 73.94 -53.78 -4.82
N TYR A 326 74.60 -54.66 -4.07
CA TYR A 326 74.46 -54.73 -2.62
C TYR A 326 75.75 -55.22 -1.93
N GLY A 327 75.72 -55.55 -0.65
CA GLY A 327 76.94 -55.82 0.12
C GLY A 327 77.78 -54.55 0.30
N TYR A 328 79.08 -54.67 0.06
CA TYR A 328 80.07 -53.58 0.00
C TYR A 328 80.51 -53.28 -1.44
N ALA A 329 79.67 -53.64 -2.43
CA ALA A 329 80.05 -53.53 -3.83
C ALA A 329 80.22 -52.07 -4.26
N THR A 330 81.22 -51.81 -5.10
CA THR A 330 81.48 -50.49 -5.66
C THR A 330 81.33 -50.51 -7.18
N VAL A 331 80.53 -49.59 -7.73
CA VAL A 331 80.42 -49.34 -9.18
C VAL A 331 80.89 -47.92 -9.46
N THR A 332 81.97 -47.76 -10.22
CA THR A 332 82.63 -46.45 -10.39
C THR A 332 83.15 -46.20 -11.82
N ASN A 333 83.75 -45.04 -12.06
CA ASN A 333 84.20 -44.55 -13.36
C ASN A 333 83.07 -44.57 -14.41
N LYS A 334 83.15 -45.34 -15.50
CA LYS A 334 82.12 -45.46 -16.54
C LYS A 334 81.50 -46.86 -16.57
N ALA A 335 81.60 -47.59 -15.46
CA ALA A 335 81.09 -48.94 -15.34
C ALA A 335 79.56 -48.99 -15.53
N GLN A 336 79.06 -50.11 -16.05
CA GLN A 336 77.63 -50.34 -16.27
C GLN A 336 77.20 -51.66 -15.64
N VAL A 337 76.15 -51.65 -14.84
CA VAL A 337 75.50 -52.85 -14.30
C VAL A 337 74.03 -52.82 -14.74
N HIS A 338 73.60 -53.79 -15.55
CA HIS A 338 72.25 -53.82 -16.09
C HIS A 338 71.75 -55.25 -16.33
N GLY A 339 70.60 -55.42 -16.97
CA GLY A 339 69.88 -56.69 -17.06
C GLY A 339 69.34 -57.11 -15.69
N ASN A 340 69.45 -58.40 -15.39
CA ASN A 340 69.19 -58.97 -14.07
C ASN A 340 70.49 -59.19 -13.28
N ALA A 341 71.55 -58.43 -13.58
CA ALA A 341 72.87 -58.64 -13.02
C ALA A 341 72.88 -58.42 -11.50
N GLN A 342 73.72 -59.19 -10.80
CA GLN A 342 73.91 -59.08 -9.36
C GLN A 342 75.38 -58.82 -9.04
N VAL A 343 75.66 -57.73 -8.33
CA VAL A 343 77.00 -57.36 -7.87
C VAL A 343 76.97 -57.17 -6.36
N TYR A 344 77.71 -57.98 -5.61
CA TYR A 344 77.67 -57.95 -4.14
C TYR A 344 78.98 -58.38 -3.47
N ASP A 345 78.97 -58.47 -2.13
CA ASP A 345 80.16 -58.57 -1.27
C ASP A 345 81.11 -57.39 -1.51
N GLU A 346 82.41 -57.58 -1.70
CA GLU A 346 83.41 -56.50 -1.93
C GLU A 346 83.73 -56.29 -3.42
N ALA A 347 82.81 -56.64 -4.32
CA ALA A 347 83.04 -56.57 -5.75
C ALA A 347 83.22 -55.12 -6.26
N LEU A 348 84.24 -54.89 -7.08
CA LEU A 348 84.55 -53.59 -7.69
C LEU A 348 84.36 -53.64 -9.21
N ILE A 349 83.38 -52.89 -9.71
CA ILE A 349 83.19 -52.64 -11.14
C ILE A 349 83.66 -51.21 -11.42
N CYS A 350 84.74 -51.05 -12.18
CA CYS A 350 85.33 -49.75 -12.47
C CYS A 350 85.75 -49.63 -13.94
N GLY A 351 86.45 -48.55 -14.30
CA GLY A 351 86.85 -48.26 -15.67
C GLY A 351 85.66 -48.20 -16.64
N THR A 352 85.62 -49.09 -17.63
CA THR A 352 84.53 -49.27 -18.60
C THR A 352 83.87 -50.65 -18.50
N GLY A 353 84.07 -51.35 -17.37
CA GLY A 353 83.54 -52.70 -17.15
C GLY A 353 82.02 -52.74 -17.23
N LYS A 354 81.48 -53.86 -17.74
CA LYS A 354 80.03 -54.09 -17.85
C LYS A 354 79.66 -55.40 -17.18
N VAL A 355 78.60 -55.40 -16.38
CA VAL A 355 77.97 -56.61 -15.84
C VAL A 355 76.51 -56.59 -16.28
N TYR A 356 76.08 -57.59 -17.04
CA TYR A 356 74.79 -57.53 -17.73
C TYR A 356 74.10 -58.90 -17.83
N GLU A 357 72.85 -58.91 -18.33
CA GLU A 357 71.99 -60.09 -18.39
C GLU A 357 71.86 -60.74 -16.99
N ASN A 358 72.07 -62.05 -16.84
CA ASN A 358 71.94 -62.76 -15.56
C ASN A 358 73.29 -62.95 -14.85
N ALA A 359 74.31 -62.15 -15.16
CA ALA A 359 75.64 -62.30 -14.58
C ALA A 359 75.66 -62.01 -13.07
N THR A 360 76.50 -62.74 -12.33
CA THR A 360 76.71 -62.55 -10.90
C THR A 360 78.20 -62.33 -10.61
N VAL A 361 78.53 -61.20 -9.98
CA VAL A 361 79.89 -60.84 -9.54
C VAL A 361 79.89 -60.70 -8.03
N ARG A 362 80.73 -61.46 -7.33
CA ARG A 362 80.77 -61.48 -5.86
C ARG A 362 82.18 -61.69 -5.29
N GLY A 363 82.32 -61.62 -3.97
CA GLY A 363 83.62 -61.55 -3.28
C GLY A 363 84.46 -60.35 -3.74
N ASP A 364 85.78 -60.44 -3.58
CA ASP A 364 86.73 -59.34 -3.87
C ASP A 364 87.06 -59.19 -5.37
N THR A 365 86.10 -59.49 -6.25
CA THR A 365 86.31 -59.52 -7.71
C THR A 365 86.41 -58.11 -8.29
N ARG A 366 87.34 -57.89 -9.23
CA ARG A 366 87.53 -56.61 -9.94
C ARG A 366 87.23 -56.72 -11.43
N VAL A 367 86.38 -55.84 -11.94
CA VAL A 367 85.98 -55.75 -13.36
C VAL A 367 86.29 -54.35 -13.86
N THR A 368 87.32 -54.18 -14.69
CA THR A 368 87.87 -52.86 -15.07
C THR A 368 87.55 -52.44 -16.51
N THR A 369 87.64 -53.35 -17.47
CA THR A 369 87.38 -53.07 -18.90
C THR A 369 86.54 -54.13 -19.58
N GLU A 370 86.28 -55.25 -18.90
CA GLU A 370 85.60 -56.42 -19.45
C GLU A 370 84.08 -56.35 -19.34
N SER A 371 83.40 -57.06 -20.23
CA SER A 371 81.95 -57.23 -20.20
C SER A 371 81.59 -58.66 -19.77
N ILE A 372 81.03 -58.82 -18.58
CA ILE A 372 80.57 -60.09 -18.00
C ILE A 372 79.05 -60.21 -18.21
N GLY A 373 78.62 -61.19 -19.00
CA GLY A 373 77.20 -61.44 -19.33
C GLY A 373 76.86 -62.93 -19.34
N GLY A 374 75.70 -63.31 -19.88
CA GLY A 374 75.38 -64.71 -20.21
C GLY A 374 75.15 -65.66 -19.02
N GLY A 375 74.78 -65.17 -17.85
CA GLY A 375 74.63 -66.01 -16.65
C GLY A 375 75.95 -66.42 -15.99
N THR A 376 77.06 -65.76 -16.37
CA THR A 376 78.38 -66.03 -15.80
C THR A 376 78.42 -65.71 -14.31
N LEU A 377 78.91 -66.65 -13.50
CA LEU A 377 79.20 -66.46 -12.08
C LEU A 377 80.72 -66.25 -11.90
N VAL A 378 81.12 -65.09 -11.40
CA VAL A 378 82.52 -64.79 -11.08
C VAL A 378 82.69 -64.67 -9.57
N HIS A 379 83.62 -65.46 -9.02
CA HIS A 379 84.04 -65.38 -7.63
C HIS A 379 85.57 -65.33 -7.54
N SER A 380 86.12 -64.36 -6.79
CA SER A 380 87.54 -64.22 -6.38
C SER A 380 88.61 -64.21 -7.51
N GLY A 381 89.14 -63.01 -7.84
CA GLY A 381 90.31 -62.81 -8.72
C GLY A 381 90.24 -61.52 -9.58
N GLU A 382 91.40 -60.94 -9.95
CA GLU A 382 91.49 -59.89 -10.98
C GLU A 382 91.40 -60.54 -12.37
N MET A 383 90.38 -60.20 -13.16
CA MET A 383 90.27 -60.63 -14.57
C MET A 383 90.69 -59.47 -15.50
N SER A 384 91.71 -59.73 -16.33
CA SER A 384 92.16 -58.86 -17.42
C SER A 384 92.52 -59.70 -18.66
N PHE A 385 91.52 -60.10 -19.44
CA PHE A 385 91.64 -60.74 -20.74
C PHE A 385 91.59 -59.68 -21.85
N SER A 386 92.70 -59.61 -22.60
CA SER A 386 92.81 -58.78 -23.80
C SER A 386 92.01 -59.37 -24.95
N ASN A 387 91.25 -58.51 -25.62
CA ASN A 387 90.44 -58.79 -26.82
C ASN A 387 91.14 -59.72 -27.82
N LYS A 388 90.54 -60.88 -28.10
CA LYS A 388 90.65 -61.55 -29.41
C LYS A 388 89.27 -61.79 -29.99
N THR A 389 88.95 -60.98 -30.99
CA THR A 389 87.93 -61.23 -31.99
C THR A 389 88.05 -62.65 -32.54
N SER A 390 87.02 -63.47 -32.39
CA SER A 390 86.83 -64.69 -33.17
C SER A 390 85.64 -64.48 -34.10
N SER A 391 85.93 -63.91 -35.27
CA SER A 391 85.10 -64.02 -36.45
C SER A 391 85.02 -65.49 -36.86
N SER A 392 83.83 -66.10 -36.81
CA SER A 392 83.56 -67.35 -37.52
C SER A 392 82.69 -67.03 -38.74
N GLU A 393 83.35 -66.89 -39.89
CA GLU A 393 82.71 -67.02 -41.19
C GLU A 393 82.30 -68.47 -41.40
N LYS A 394 81.01 -68.69 -41.70
CA LYS A 394 80.51 -69.91 -42.34
C LYS A 394 80.49 -69.72 -43.87
N LYS A 395 81.35 -70.46 -44.56
CA LYS A 395 81.12 -71.07 -45.89
C LYS A 395 81.83 -72.43 -45.79
N GLY A 396 81.30 -73.58 -46.19
CA GLY A 396 80.13 -73.97 -46.95
C GLY A 396 80.45 -75.40 -47.44
N LYS A 397 79.46 -76.27 -47.45
CA LYS A 397 79.37 -77.35 -48.44
C LYS A 397 78.13 -77.06 -49.27
#